data_AF-A0AAX2ZH53-F1
#
_entry.id   AF-A0AAX2ZH53-F1
#
_cell.length_a   1.000
_cell.length_b   1.000
_cell.length_c   1.000
_cell.angle_alpha   90.00
_cell.angle_beta   90.00
_cell.angle_gamma   90.00
#
_symmetry.space_group_name_H-M   'P 1'
#
loop_
_entity.id
_entity.type
_entity.pdbx_description
1 polymer ?
#
loop_
_entity_poly.entity_id
_entity_poly.type
_entity_poly.pdbx_seq_one_letter_code
_entity_poly.pdbx_strand_id
1 'polypeptide(L)'
;MTYKNENDINNEEILIVFDTNALLELYSYPEMALEHIINKFNKYNRLFWIPKQVYTEFLRHNEENRKSQLQLVNELKGKINMDISHLKDQVTKFLNVNGKYKTDKFKDFKINFEKDLDYVKNNAKEQLRKIDEVHIKNNSCIREDNDIIDQFVKNIKSDIGFTQLELIDIYEEGEKRYKYNIAPGFTDKDKNNGLGVEKYNDLVIWKEILKKVEGTNCKLVFIQNEKKGDWWIGRSKNKPQDVLVEEFKSVTNKYAEFRMMHFKDFLNSFARSLGINGTSIKDINSIINLKQWATKNIRKNLAGLVECYIKQNHEEELLRSIEESLLGEFTLCGSIDEIKNIQIEILNVTDISLGEDSDEEKISYILNGNIDVITSGDATEYISREYSEQIAFNAKNELNIQLFFYIDINKALALKPEMLEDILEVGDIYIYINDIIDLDGQMIDSQDEEMDYTKENHIYEYNTCPDCGKKFSLYRDGGGGYCEDCAWKH
;
A
#
# COMPACT_ATOMS: atom_id res chain seq x y z
N MET A 1 10.01 -35.25 10.95
CA MET A 1 9.47 -36.60 10.70
C MET A 1 8.66 -36.53 9.42
N THR A 2 9.07 -37.28 8.40
CA THR A 2 8.33 -37.42 7.14
C THR A 2 7.20 -38.42 7.40
N TYR A 3 5.95 -37.96 7.36
CA TYR A 3 4.78 -38.83 7.56
C TYR A 3 4.75 -39.88 6.44
N LYS A 4 4.95 -41.15 6.81
CA LYS A 4 5.04 -42.28 5.89
C LYS A 4 3.73 -43.06 6.00
N ASN A 5 2.78 -42.76 5.11
CA ASN A 5 1.52 -43.47 4.81
C ASN A 5 0.25 -42.78 5.34
N GLU A 6 -0.84 -42.93 4.57
CA GLU A 6 -2.21 -42.46 4.88
C GLU A 6 -2.73 -42.92 6.27
N ASN A 7 -2.11 -43.95 6.86
CA ASN A 7 -2.47 -44.49 8.16
C ASN A 7 -1.95 -43.66 9.37
N ASP A 8 -0.95 -42.80 9.20
CA ASP A 8 -0.42 -41.96 10.31
C ASP A 8 -1.36 -40.80 10.69
N ILE A 9 -2.31 -40.42 9.81
CA ILE A 9 -3.32 -39.38 10.07
C ILE A 9 -4.42 -39.88 11.04
N ASN A 10 -4.46 -41.18 11.34
CA ASN A 10 -5.55 -41.80 12.12
C ASN A 10 -5.25 -42.02 13.61
N ASN A 11 -4.01 -41.87 14.08
CA ASN A 11 -3.66 -42.16 15.49
C ASN A 11 -3.57 -40.92 16.39
N GLU A 12 -3.55 -39.72 15.83
CA GLU A 12 -3.52 -38.45 16.56
C GLU A 12 -4.50 -37.48 15.85
N GLU A 13 -5.38 -36.81 16.61
CA GLU A 13 -6.29 -35.81 16.03
C GLU A 13 -5.49 -34.58 15.59
N ILE A 14 -5.11 -34.55 14.31
CA ILE A 14 -4.53 -33.37 13.67
C ILE A 14 -5.66 -32.39 13.38
N LEU A 15 -5.48 -31.14 13.82
CA LEU A 15 -6.39 -30.03 13.55
C LEU A 15 -5.63 -28.97 12.75
N ILE A 16 -6.07 -28.73 11.52
CA ILE A 16 -5.53 -27.73 10.62
C ILE A 16 -6.45 -26.53 10.65
N VAL A 17 -5.90 -25.38 11.00
CA VAL A 17 -6.62 -24.12 11.10
C VAL A 17 -6.00 -23.12 10.15
N PHE A 18 -6.82 -22.51 9.31
CA PHE A 18 -6.39 -21.42 8.44
C PHE A 18 -6.66 -20.07 9.09
N ASP A 19 -5.73 -19.15 8.90
CA ASP A 19 -5.99 -17.73 9.03
C ASP A 19 -6.73 -17.16 7.81
N THR A 20 -7.38 -16.01 7.97
CA THR A 20 -8.12 -15.32 6.89
C THR A 20 -7.23 -15.06 5.68
N ASN A 21 -6.03 -14.51 5.89
CA ASN A 21 -5.16 -14.12 4.78
C ASN A 21 -4.66 -15.33 3.99
N ALA A 22 -4.45 -16.46 4.67
CA ALA A 22 -4.07 -17.71 4.02
C ALA A 22 -5.20 -18.29 3.15
N LEU A 23 -6.48 -18.08 3.53
CA LEU A 23 -7.63 -18.46 2.71
C LEU A 23 -7.82 -17.52 1.51
N LEU A 24 -7.69 -16.22 1.74
CA LEU A 24 -7.86 -15.21 0.68
C LEU A 24 -6.77 -15.34 -0.41
N GLU A 25 -5.55 -15.73 -0.03
CA GLU A 25 -4.47 -16.00 -0.99
C GLU A 25 -4.76 -17.24 -1.87
N LEU A 26 -5.71 -18.12 -1.50
CA LEU A 26 -6.10 -19.24 -2.38
C LEU A 26 -6.73 -18.76 -3.68
N TYR A 27 -7.43 -17.62 -3.65
CA TYR A 27 -7.92 -16.96 -4.86
C TYR A 27 -6.77 -16.47 -5.73
N SER A 28 -5.51 -16.49 -5.29
CA SER A 28 -4.34 -16.10 -6.07
C SER A 28 -3.67 -17.27 -6.85
N TYR A 29 -4.28 -18.45 -6.88
CA TYR A 29 -3.66 -19.66 -7.46
C TYR A 29 -4.34 -20.16 -8.73
N PRO A 30 -3.57 -20.68 -9.71
CA PRO A 30 -4.11 -21.18 -10.97
C PRO A 30 -5.23 -22.22 -10.77
N GLU A 31 -6.34 -22.07 -11.50
CA GLU A 31 -7.55 -22.90 -11.36
C GLU A 31 -7.25 -24.40 -11.28
N MET A 32 -6.47 -24.95 -12.22
CA MET A 32 -6.16 -26.39 -12.24
C MET A 32 -5.46 -26.87 -10.95
N ALA A 33 -4.60 -26.03 -10.36
CA ALA A 33 -3.92 -26.34 -9.10
C ALA A 33 -4.87 -26.15 -7.91
N LEU A 34 -5.66 -25.07 -7.93
CA LEU A 34 -6.63 -24.74 -6.90
C LEU A 34 -7.73 -25.81 -6.79
N GLU A 35 -8.37 -26.18 -7.90
CA GLU A 35 -9.36 -27.26 -7.96
C GLU A 35 -8.81 -28.57 -7.42
N HIS A 36 -7.59 -28.93 -7.83
CA HIS A 36 -6.95 -30.14 -7.32
C HIS A 36 -6.84 -30.11 -5.80
N ILE A 37 -6.33 -29.01 -5.25
CA ILE A 37 -6.06 -28.88 -3.82
C ILE A 37 -7.36 -28.84 -3.01
N ILE A 38 -8.33 -28.03 -3.41
CA ILE A 38 -9.63 -27.94 -2.74
C ILE A 38 -10.35 -29.29 -2.79
N ASN A 39 -10.28 -30.03 -3.90
CA ASN A 39 -10.83 -31.38 -3.96
C ASN A 39 -10.18 -32.34 -2.96
N LYS A 40 -8.86 -32.22 -2.73
CA LYS A 40 -8.18 -33.00 -1.69
C LYS A 40 -8.57 -32.52 -0.29
N PHE A 41 -8.67 -31.21 -0.05
CA PHE A 41 -9.09 -30.69 1.24
C PHE A 41 -10.50 -31.13 1.60
N ASN A 42 -11.44 -31.10 0.64
CA ASN A 42 -12.80 -31.62 0.81
C ASN A 42 -12.82 -33.11 1.15
N LYS A 43 -11.96 -33.93 0.53
CA LYS A 43 -11.84 -35.37 0.87
C LYS A 43 -11.39 -35.60 2.33
N TYR A 44 -10.59 -34.70 2.89
CA TYR A 44 -10.09 -34.76 4.25
C TYR A 44 -10.66 -33.66 5.15
N ASN A 45 -11.90 -33.21 4.88
CA ASN A 45 -12.53 -32.05 5.53
C ASN A 45 -12.48 -32.09 7.06
N ARG A 46 -12.56 -33.28 7.68
CA ARG A 46 -12.50 -33.50 9.13
C ARG A 46 -11.21 -32.99 9.79
N LEU A 47 -10.14 -32.82 9.02
CA LEU A 47 -8.87 -32.29 9.53
C LEU A 47 -8.90 -30.76 9.63
N PHE A 48 -9.81 -30.10 8.93
CA PHE A 48 -9.86 -28.66 8.79
C PHE A 48 -10.96 -28.06 9.65
N TRP A 49 -10.66 -26.93 10.26
CA TRP A 49 -11.59 -26.13 11.03
C TRP A 49 -11.13 -24.69 11.02
N ILE A 50 -12.04 -23.73 10.92
CA ILE A 50 -11.70 -22.30 11.00
C ILE A 50 -12.50 -21.59 12.09
N PRO A 51 -11.88 -20.67 12.85
CA PRO A 51 -12.56 -19.80 13.80
C PRO A 51 -13.73 -19.04 13.18
N LYS A 52 -14.71 -18.66 14.00
CA LYS A 52 -15.86 -17.85 13.54
C LYS A 52 -15.37 -16.47 13.10
N GLN A 53 -14.41 -15.90 13.80
CA GLN A 53 -13.81 -14.62 13.41
C GLN A 53 -13.15 -14.69 12.03
N VAL A 54 -12.36 -15.75 11.75
CA VAL A 54 -11.77 -15.99 10.42
C VAL A 54 -12.86 -16.09 9.34
N TYR A 55 -13.95 -16.81 9.62
CA TYR A 55 -15.07 -16.91 8.68
C TYR A 55 -15.75 -15.54 8.43
N THR A 56 -15.91 -14.73 9.47
CA THR A 56 -16.48 -13.37 9.34
C THR A 56 -15.61 -12.46 8.49
N GLU A 57 -14.30 -12.48 8.69
CA GLU A 57 -13.38 -11.69 7.86
C GLU A 57 -13.32 -12.20 6.42
N PHE A 58 -13.32 -13.52 6.23
CA PHE A 58 -13.39 -14.12 4.90
C PHE A 58 -14.62 -13.63 4.13
N LEU A 59 -15.82 -13.65 4.74
CA LEU A 59 -17.04 -13.15 4.11
C LEU A 59 -17.00 -11.65 3.80
N ARG A 60 -16.21 -10.86 4.52
CA ARG A 60 -16.06 -9.42 4.28
C ARG A 60 -15.21 -9.12 3.06
N HIS A 61 -14.21 -9.96 2.79
CA HIS A 61 -13.16 -9.69 1.80
C HIS A 61 -13.17 -10.64 0.60
N ASN A 62 -13.83 -11.79 0.67
CA ASN A 62 -13.81 -12.79 -0.41
C ASN A 62 -14.41 -12.26 -1.72
N GLU A 63 -15.50 -11.49 -1.67
CA GLU A 63 -16.12 -10.94 -2.88
C GLU A 63 -15.21 -9.95 -3.59
N GLU A 64 -14.52 -9.11 -2.82
CA GLU A 64 -13.56 -8.14 -3.34
C GLU A 64 -12.36 -8.85 -3.97
N ASN A 65 -11.73 -9.79 -3.25
CA ASN A 65 -10.61 -10.57 -3.76
C ASN A 65 -10.97 -11.39 -5.00
N ARG A 66 -12.16 -12.00 -5.02
CA ARG A 66 -12.67 -12.73 -6.18
C ARG A 66 -12.90 -11.81 -7.36
N LYS A 67 -13.51 -10.64 -7.12
CA LYS A 67 -13.80 -9.67 -8.17
C LYS A 67 -12.51 -9.11 -8.76
N SER A 68 -11.49 -8.82 -7.96
CA SER A 68 -10.19 -8.35 -8.48
C SER A 68 -9.57 -9.40 -9.41
N GLN A 69 -9.60 -10.69 -9.06
CA GLN A 69 -9.12 -11.76 -9.96
C GLN A 69 -9.90 -11.82 -11.27
N LEU A 70 -11.23 -11.79 -11.20
CA LEU A 70 -12.08 -11.90 -12.40
C LEU A 70 -12.01 -10.67 -13.31
N GLN A 71 -11.58 -9.51 -12.80
CA GLN A 71 -11.51 -8.25 -13.55
C GLN A 71 -10.15 -7.98 -14.17
N LEU A 72 -9.14 -8.79 -13.87
CA LEU A 72 -7.75 -8.53 -14.20
C LEU A 72 -7.47 -8.42 -15.71
N VAL A 73 -8.07 -9.30 -16.51
CA VAL A 73 -8.01 -9.19 -17.98
C VAL A 73 -8.73 -7.94 -18.49
N ASN A 74 -9.80 -7.51 -17.83
CA ASN A 74 -10.48 -6.27 -18.19
C ASN A 74 -9.62 -5.04 -17.86
N GLU A 75 -8.86 -5.07 -16.75
CA GLU A 75 -7.90 -4.02 -16.41
C GLU A 75 -6.75 -3.96 -17.43
N LEU A 76 -6.16 -5.10 -17.78
CA LEU A 76 -5.11 -5.19 -18.79
C LEU A 76 -5.59 -4.64 -20.14
N LYS A 77 -6.83 -4.96 -20.51
CA LYS A 77 -7.48 -4.38 -21.70
C LYS A 77 -7.68 -2.88 -21.59
N GLY A 78 -8.14 -2.41 -20.43
CA GLY A 78 -8.32 -0.99 -20.15
C GLY A 78 -7.01 -0.23 -20.36
N LYS A 79 -5.94 -0.70 -19.69
CA LYS A 79 -4.61 -0.09 -19.72
C LYS A 79 -4.02 -0.07 -21.14
N ILE A 80 -3.98 -1.20 -21.84
CA ILE A 80 -3.45 -1.25 -23.21
C ILE A 80 -4.25 -0.36 -24.17
N ASN A 81 -5.58 -0.34 -24.07
CA ASN A 81 -6.40 0.55 -24.90
C ASN A 81 -6.15 2.02 -24.58
N MET A 82 -5.93 2.35 -23.30
CA MET A 82 -5.62 3.69 -22.83
C MET A 82 -4.26 4.14 -23.37
N ASP A 83 -3.22 3.33 -23.19
CA ASP A 83 -1.85 3.63 -23.64
C ASP A 83 -1.78 3.82 -25.15
N ILE A 84 -2.42 2.95 -25.93
CA ILE A 84 -2.50 3.09 -27.40
C ILE A 84 -3.22 4.39 -27.78
N SER A 85 -4.25 4.78 -27.03
CA SER A 85 -4.99 6.01 -27.29
C SER A 85 -4.16 7.24 -26.92
N HIS A 86 -3.45 7.22 -25.79
CA HIS A 86 -2.53 8.27 -25.38
C HIS A 86 -1.39 8.47 -26.39
N LEU A 87 -0.76 7.38 -26.85
CA LEU A 87 0.25 7.43 -27.90
C LEU A 87 -0.31 8.05 -29.19
N LYS A 88 -1.51 7.64 -29.61
CA LYS A 88 -2.18 8.23 -30.78
C LYS A 88 -2.39 9.73 -30.61
N ASP A 89 -2.87 10.16 -29.45
CA ASP A 89 -3.14 11.58 -29.18
C ASP A 89 -1.85 12.41 -29.13
N GLN A 90 -0.80 11.90 -28.47
CA GLN A 90 0.51 12.55 -28.42
C GLN A 90 1.09 12.74 -29.81
N VAL A 91 1.10 11.69 -30.64
CA VAL A 91 1.65 11.79 -31.99
C VAL A 91 0.79 12.69 -32.87
N THR A 92 -0.54 12.61 -32.75
CA THR A 92 -1.45 13.49 -33.51
C THR A 92 -1.24 14.96 -33.15
N LYS A 93 -1.12 15.28 -31.85
CA LYS A 93 -0.80 16.63 -31.38
C LYS A 93 0.56 17.10 -31.91
N PHE A 94 1.60 16.27 -31.82
CA PHE A 94 2.92 16.59 -32.34
C PHE A 94 2.89 16.90 -33.84
N LEU A 95 2.21 16.07 -34.64
CA LEU A 95 2.05 16.28 -36.08
C LEU A 95 1.27 17.56 -36.41
N ASN A 96 0.27 17.92 -35.60
CA ASN A 96 -0.51 19.15 -35.77
C ASN A 96 0.30 20.41 -35.44
N VAL A 97 1.11 20.38 -34.38
CA VAL A 97 1.94 21.51 -33.93
C VAL A 97 3.16 21.72 -34.83
N ASN A 98 3.84 20.64 -35.20
CA ASN A 98 5.09 20.69 -35.96
C ASN A 98 4.92 20.57 -37.48
N GLY A 99 3.68 20.45 -37.96
CA GLY A 99 3.31 20.44 -39.37
C GLY A 99 3.43 21.81 -40.06
N LYS A 100 4.56 22.52 -39.88
CA LYS A 100 4.84 23.84 -40.49
C LYS A 100 4.91 23.78 -42.01
N TYR A 101 5.19 22.61 -42.60
CA TYR A 101 5.29 22.40 -44.05
C TYR A 101 4.11 21.57 -44.55
N LYS A 102 2.97 22.23 -44.76
CA LYS A 102 1.71 21.68 -45.33
C LYS A 102 1.85 21.29 -46.81
N THR A 103 2.86 20.51 -47.17
CA THR A 103 2.96 19.91 -48.50
C THR A 103 1.93 18.80 -48.64
N ASP A 104 1.46 18.50 -49.85
CA ASP A 104 0.51 17.40 -50.06
C ASP A 104 1.10 16.04 -49.64
N LYS A 105 2.42 15.86 -49.79
CA LYS A 105 3.14 14.68 -49.27
C LYS A 105 3.04 14.53 -47.75
N PHE A 106 3.03 15.63 -47.00
CA PHE A 106 2.87 15.58 -45.54
C PHE A 106 1.43 15.23 -45.14
N LYS A 107 0.43 15.68 -45.91
CA LYS A 107 -0.97 15.28 -45.69
C LYS A 107 -1.16 13.78 -45.94
N ASP A 108 -0.58 13.27 -47.03
CA ASP A 108 -0.64 11.84 -47.36
C ASP A 108 0.07 10.99 -46.30
N PHE A 109 1.25 11.43 -45.83
CA PHE A 109 1.95 10.80 -44.72
C PHE A 109 1.09 10.77 -43.46
N LYS A 110 0.50 11.91 -43.06
CA LYS A 110 -0.36 12.01 -41.87
C LYS A 110 -1.54 11.04 -41.95
N ILE A 111 -2.24 11.00 -43.07
CA ILE A 111 -3.39 10.10 -43.28
C ILE A 111 -2.96 8.63 -43.18
N ASN A 112 -1.82 8.27 -43.78
CA ASN A 112 -1.33 6.90 -43.74
C ASN A 112 -0.86 6.51 -42.32
N PHE A 113 -0.16 7.41 -41.63
CA PHE A 113 0.32 7.19 -40.28
C PHE A 113 -0.84 7.05 -39.27
N GLU A 114 -1.88 7.86 -39.39
CA GLU A 114 -3.11 7.71 -38.58
C GLU A 114 -3.79 6.35 -38.81
N LYS A 115 -3.82 5.87 -40.06
CA LYS A 115 -4.32 4.52 -40.39
C LYS A 115 -3.47 3.42 -39.78
N ASP A 116 -2.14 3.57 -39.79
CA ASP A 116 -1.22 2.60 -39.18
C ASP A 116 -1.45 2.51 -37.66
N LEU A 117 -1.65 3.65 -36.99
CA LEU A 117 -2.02 3.68 -35.57
C LEU A 117 -3.37 3.00 -35.29
N ASP A 118 -4.37 3.25 -36.14
CA ASP A 118 -5.67 2.58 -36.04
C ASP A 118 -5.58 1.08 -36.30
N TYR A 119 -4.71 0.64 -37.21
CA TYR A 119 -4.43 -0.77 -37.45
C TYR A 119 -3.80 -1.43 -36.21
N VAL A 120 -2.78 -0.81 -35.60
CA VAL A 120 -2.16 -1.29 -34.35
C VAL A 120 -3.20 -1.42 -33.25
N LYS A 121 -4.06 -0.41 -33.07
CA LYS A 121 -5.14 -0.42 -32.07
C LYS A 121 -6.12 -1.58 -32.29
N ASN A 122 -6.56 -1.78 -33.53
CA ASN A 122 -7.51 -2.84 -33.86
C ASN A 122 -6.89 -4.23 -33.73
N ASN A 123 -5.63 -4.40 -34.16
CA ASN A 123 -4.91 -5.67 -34.00
C ASN A 123 -4.70 -6.02 -32.52
N ALA A 124 -4.32 -5.05 -31.68
CA ALA A 124 -4.20 -5.25 -30.24
C ALA A 124 -5.55 -5.66 -29.63
N LYS A 125 -6.65 -4.99 -29.98
CA LYS A 125 -8.00 -5.37 -29.53
C LYS A 125 -8.38 -6.80 -29.89
N GLU A 126 -8.08 -7.24 -31.11
CA GLU A 126 -8.38 -8.61 -31.56
C GLU A 126 -7.54 -9.66 -30.83
N GLN A 127 -6.26 -9.38 -30.57
CA GLN A 127 -5.41 -10.27 -29.78
C GLN A 127 -5.91 -10.37 -28.33
N LEU A 128 -6.28 -9.23 -27.74
CA LEU A 128 -6.84 -9.17 -26.38
C LEU A 128 -8.20 -9.87 -26.25
N ARG A 129 -9.03 -9.89 -27.31
CA ARG A 129 -10.29 -10.67 -27.32
C ARG A 129 -10.05 -12.17 -27.15
N LYS A 130 -8.99 -12.71 -27.72
CA LYS A 130 -8.67 -14.14 -27.59
C LYS A 130 -8.25 -14.53 -26.17
N ILE A 131 -7.69 -13.58 -25.41
CA ILE A 131 -7.30 -13.79 -24.00
C ILE A 131 -8.54 -13.90 -23.11
N ASP A 132 -9.59 -13.08 -23.33
CA ASP A 132 -10.85 -13.18 -22.56
C ASP A 132 -11.43 -14.58 -22.57
N GLU A 133 -11.52 -15.18 -23.76
CA GLU A 133 -12.16 -16.49 -23.92
C GLU A 133 -11.42 -17.59 -23.17
N VAL A 134 -10.11 -17.44 -22.97
CA VAL A 134 -9.26 -18.39 -22.25
C VAL A 134 -9.29 -18.07 -20.75
N HIS A 135 -9.16 -16.82 -20.34
CA HIS A 135 -9.13 -16.44 -18.92
C HIS A 135 -10.49 -16.65 -18.24
N ILE A 136 -11.61 -16.31 -18.90
CA ILE A 136 -12.96 -16.61 -18.37
C ILE A 136 -13.18 -18.13 -18.22
N LYS A 137 -12.58 -18.94 -19.10
CA LYS A 137 -12.62 -20.40 -18.98
C LYS A 137 -11.71 -20.92 -17.87
N ASN A 138 -10.57 -20.27 -17.65
CA ASN A 138 -9.52 -20.68 -16.73
C ASN A 138 -9.70 -20.18 -15.28
N ASN A 139 -10.81 -19.48 -14.97
CA ASN A 139 -11.17 -19.03 -13.62
C ASN A 139 -12.64 -19.38 -13.28
N SER A 140 -13.14 -20.47 -13.85
CA SER A 140 -14.52 -20.92 -13.68
C SER A 140 -14.83 -21.40 -12.26
N CYS A 141 -13.82 -21.90 -11.54
CA CYS A 141 -13.93 -22.40 -10.17
C CYS A 141 -14.02 -21.31 -9.09
N ILE A 142 -13.82 -20.04 -9.45
CA ILE A 142 -13.97 -18.90 -8.52
C ILE A 142 -15.06 -17.93 -9.00
N ARG A 143 -15.96 -18.35 -9.88
CA ARG A 143 -17.11 -17.53 -10.26
C ARG A 143 -18.12 -17.45 -9.12
N GLU A 144 -18.91 -16.38 -9.10
CA GLU A 144 -19.92 -16.14 -8.06
C GLU A 144 -20.89 -17.33 -7.88
N ASP A 145 -21.22 -18.04 -8.96
CA ASP A 145 -22.10 -19.21 -8.95
C ASP A 145 -21.40 -20.54 -8.63
N ASN A 146 -20.06 -20.57 -8.57
CA ASN A 146 -19.28 -21.80 -8.40
C ASN A 146 -18.00 -21.61 -7.57
N ASP A 147 -18.00 -20.70 -6.59
CA ASP A 147 -16.83 -20.39 -5.77
C ASP A 147 -16.44 -21.59 -4.87
N ILE A 148 -15.45 -22.38 -5.31
CA ILE A 148 -15.04 -23.60 -4.62
C ILE A 148 -14.34 -23.32 -3.28
N ILE A 149 -13.75 -22.14 -3.12
CA ILE A 149 -13.09 -21.73 -1.87
C ILE A 149 -14.17 -21.41 -0.84
N ASP A 150 -15.16 -20.59 -1.21
CA ASP A 150 -16.30 -20.28 -0.34
C ASP A 150 -17.07 -21.55 0.06
N GLN A 151 -17.29 -22.48 -0.88
CA GLN A 151 -17.90 -23.79 -0.59
C GLN A 151 -17.07 -24.58 0.43
N PHE A 152 -15.75 -24.64 0.27
CA PHE A 152 -14.86 -25.33 1.22
C PHE A 152 -14.90 -24.67 2.61
N VAL A 153 -14.77 -23.35 2.67
CA VAL A 153 -14.79 -22.55 3.91
C VAL A 153 -16.12 -22.76 4.66
N LYS A 154 -17.26 -22.75 3.97
CA LYS A 154 -18.58 -23.02 4.55
C LYS A 154 -18.68 -24.42 5.17
N ASN A 155 -17.96 -25.40 4.63
CA ASN A 155 -17.97 -26.78 5.14
C ASN A 155 -17.12 -26.96 6.40
N ILE A 156 -16.16 -26.07 6.68
CA ILE A 156 -15.21 -26.19 7.78
C ILE A 156 -15.36 -25.10 8.85
N LYS A 157 -16.33 -24.19 8.66
CA LYS A 157 -16.58 -23.06 9.57
C LYS A 157 -16.92 -23.53 10.99
N SER A 158 -16.48 -22.76 11.97
CA SER A 158 -16.86 -22.94 13.37
C SER A 158 -18.29 -22.48 13.64
N ASP A 159 -18.99 -23.22 14.50
CA ASP A 159 -20.16 -22.73 15.23
C ASP A 159 -19.80 -22.27 16.66
N ILE A 160 -18.54 -22.49 17.09
CA ILE A 160 -17.96 -21.97 18.33
C ILE A 160 -17.63 -20.49 18.11
N GLY A 161 -18.16 -19.64 18.98
CA GLY A 161 -17.77 -18.24 19.10
C GLY A 161 -18.00 -17.73 20.51
N PHE A 162 -17.80 -16.43 20.68
CA PHE A 162 -18.00 -15.73 21.94
C PHE A 162 -19.31 -14.92 21.93
N THR A 163 -19.95 -14.86 23.09
CA THR A 163 -21.04 -13.92 23.38
C THR A 163 -20.51 -12.50 23.45
N GLN A 164 -21.41 -11.51 23.40
CA GLN A 164 -21.01 -10.10 23.48
C GLN A 164 -20.25 -9.77 24.77
N LEU A 165 -20.62 -10.39 25.89
CA LEU A 165 -19.94 -10.20 27.18
C LEU A 165 -18.53 -10.81 27.16
N GLU A 166 -18.38 -12.04 26.66
CA GLU A 166 -17.07 -12.67 26.51
C GLU A 166 -16.15 -11.88 25.54
N LEU A 167 -16.72 -11.28 24.48
CA LEU A 167 -15.95 -10.42 23.58
C LEU A 167 -15.45 -9.15 24.28
N ILE A 168 -16.26 -8.52 25.13
CA ILE A 168 -15.83 -7.36 25.93
C ILE A 168 -14.65 -7.75 26.82
N ASP A 169 -14.72 -8.90 27.50
CA ASP A 169 -13.62 -9.38 28.34
C ASP A 169 -12.33 -9.61 27.52
N ILE A 170 -12.47 -10.16 26.30
CA ILE A 170 -11.33 -10.34 25.37
C ILE A 170 -10.76 -8.99 24.94
N TYR A 171 -11.59 -7.98 24.69
CA TYR A 171 -11.12 -6.65 24.30
C TYR A 171 -10.40 -5.94 25.44
N GLU A 172 -10.89 -6.03 26.68
CA GLU A 172 -10.20 -5.52 27.87
C GLU A 172 -8.85 -6.21 28.10
N GLU A 173 -8.77 -7.51 27.82
CA GLU A 173 -7.51 -8.25 27.81
C GLU A 173 -6.58 -7.74 26.69
N GLY A 174 -7.13 -7.51 25.50
CA GLY A 174 -6.43 -6.96 24.33
C GLY A 174 -5.78 -5.62 24.62
N GLU A 175 -6.47 -4.70 25.29
CA GLU A 175 -5.89 -3.41 25.71
C GLU A 175 -4.64 -3.58 26.56
N LYS A 176 -4.68 -4.49 27.53
CA LYS A 176 -3.54 -4.81 28.40
C LYS A 176 -2.42 -5.46 27.59
N ARG A 177 -2.75 -6.42 26.72
CA ARG A 177 -1.76 -7.09 25.87
C ARG A 177 -1.03 -6.08 24.99
N TYR A 178 -1.75 -5.15 24.35
CA TYR A 178 -1.15 -4.22 23.39
C TYR A 178 -0.28 -3.19 24.09
N LYS A 179 -0.70 -2.72 25.27
CA LYS A 179 0.12 -1.86 26.13
C LYS A 179 1.48 -2.48 26.48
N TYR A 180 1.53 -3.80 26.66
CA TYR A 180 2.75 -4.52 27.06
C TYR A 180 3.38 -5.35 25.93
N ASN A 181 2.95 -5.15 24.68
CA ASN A 181 3.41 -5.91 23.50
C ASN A 181 3.33 -7.45 23.67
N ILE A 182 2.23 -7.93 24.25
CA ILE A 182 1.96 -9.36 24.44
C ILE A 182 1.19 -9.88 23.23
N ALA A 183 1.69 -10.94 22.61
CA ALA A 183 1.09 -11.63 21.46
C ALA A 183 -0.30 -12.21 21.78
N PRO A 184 -1.19 -12.43 20.79
CA PRO A 184 -1.15 -11.90 19.42
C PRO A 184 -1.89 -10.55 19.31
N GLY A 185 -1.69 -9.84 18.20
CA GLY A 185 -2.44 -8.65 17.76
C GLY A 185 -1.81 -7.30 18.11
N PHE A 186 -0.74 -7.23 18.92
CA PHE A 186 -0.17 -5.94 19.34
C PHE A 186 0.42 -5.10 18.19
N THR A 187 0.70 -5.73 17.04
CA THR A 187 1.15 -5.00 15.84
C THR A 187 0.03 -4.21 15.18
N ASP A 188 -1.23 -4.53 15.50
CA ASP A 188 -2.42 -3.92 14.91
C ASP A 188 -3.03 -2.83 15.82
N LYS A 189 -2.29 -2.38 16.85
CA LYS A 189 -2.75 -1.40 17.85
C LYS A 189 -3.34 -0.10 17.27
N ASP A 190 -2.86 0.31 16.09
CA ASP A 190 -3.24 1.56 15.43
C ASP A 190 -4.34 1.36 14.36
N LYS A 191 -4.81 0.12 14.13
CA LYS A 191 -5.92 -0.13 13.20
C LYS A 191 -7.24 0.37 13.78
N ASN A 192 -7.87 1.30 13.07
CA ASN A 192 -9.16 1.90 13.43
C ASN A 192 -10.12 1.91 12.22
N ASN A 193 -10.38 0.74 11.64
CA ASN A 193 -11.18 0.60 10.41
C ASN A 193 -12.68 0.41 10.68
N GLY A 194 -13.22 1.12 11.67
CA GLY A 194 -14.62 1.01 12.08
C GLY A 194 -14.87 1.35 13.54
N LEU A 195 -15.38 0.38 14.32
CA LEU A 195 -15.79 0.56 15.71
C LEU A 195 -14.61 0.59 16.70
N GLY A 196 -13.38 0.38 16.21
CA GLY A 196 -12.15 0.38 17.00
C GLY A 196 -11.86 -0.95 17.70
N VAL A 197 -12.65 -1.98 17.43
CA VAL A 197 -12.50 -3.35 17.96
C VAL A 197 -11.79 -4.28 16.99
N GLU A 198 -11.70 -3.90 15.71
CA GLU A 198 -11.09 -4.69 14.63
C GLU A 198 -9.61 -4.99 14.91
N LYS A 199 -8.94 -4.12 15.67
CA LYS A 199 -7.57 -4.35 16.13
C LYS A 199 -7.43 -5.62 16.97
N TYR A 200 -8.50 -6.07 17.66
CA TYR A 200 -8.48 -7.25 18.52
C TYR A 200 -8.79 -8.57 17.82
N ASN A 201 -9.02 -8.57 16.50
CA ASN A 201 -9.45 -9.76 15.77
C ASN A 201 -8.46 -10.92 15.91
N ASP A 202 -7.15 -10.67 15.82
CA ASP A 202 -6.10 -11.67 16.01
C ASP A 202 -6.21 -12.38 17.38
N LEU A 203 -6.56 -11.62 18.43
CA LEU A 203 -6.77 -12.17 19.77
C LEU A 203 -8.05 -13.00 19.83
N VAL A 204 -9.15 -12.56 19.21
CA VAL A 204 -10.40 -13.33 19.14
C VAL A 204 -10.16 -14.66 18.43
N ILE A 205 -9.49 -14.65 17.28
CA ILE A 205 -9.08 -15.85 16.52
C ILE A 205 -8.33 -16.82 17.43
N TRP A 206 -7.32 -16.32 18.15
CA TRP A 206 -6.53 -17.15 19.05
C TRP A 206 -7.36 -17.75 20.20
N LYS A 207 -8.24 -16.97 20.82
CA LYS A 207 -9.11 -17.43 21.90
C LYS A 207 -10.12 -18.48 21.41
N GLU A 208 -10.64 -18.35 20.19
CA GLU A 208 -11.51 -19.37 19.59
C GLU A 208 -10.76 -20.68 19.33
N ILE A 209 -9.50 -20.61 18.87
CA ILE A 209 -8.64 -21.78 18.72
C ILE A 209 -8.42 -22.47 20.06
N LEU A 210 -8.05 -21.72 21.11
CA LEU A 210 -7.85 -22.27 22.46
C LEU A 210 -9.11 -22.98 22.98
N LYS A 211 -10.28 -22.35 22.81
CA LYS A 211 -11.59 -22.92 23.19
C LYS A 211 -11.90 -24.22 22.43
N LYS A 212 -11.47 -24.34 21.17
CA LYS A 212 -11.67 -25.55 20.35
C LYS A 212 -10.79 -26.72 20.81
N VAL A 213 -9.57 -26.46 21.25
CA VAL A 213 -8.57 -27.48 21.61
C VAL A 213 -8.53 -27.82 23.10
N GLU A 214 -9.29 -27.10 23.92
CA GLU A 214 -9.33 -27.26 25.37
C GLU A 214 -9.58 -28.73 25.79
N GLY A 215 -8.71 -29.25 26.66
CA GLY A 215 -8.80 -30.62 27.17
C GLY A 215 -8.51 -31.73 26.13
N THR A 216 -7.99 -31.40 24.95
CA THR A 216 -7.65 -32.37 23.89
C THR A 216 -6.15 -32.69 23.85
N ASN A 217 -5.79 -33.81 23.20
CA ASN A 217 -4.40 -34.15 22.85
C ASN A 217 -4.11 -33.85 21.36
N CYS A 218 -4.67 -32.77 20.81
CA CYS A 218 -4.62 -32.51 19.38
C CYS A 218 -3.22 -32.07 18.90
N LYS A 219 -2.97 -32.29 17.60
CA LYS A 219 -1.86 -31.65 16.89
C LYS A 219 -2.39 -30.47 16.09
N LEU A 220 -2.29 -29.28 16.66
CA LEU A 220 -2.72 -28.04 16.03
C LEU A 220 -1.66 -27.58 15.03
N VAL A 221 -2.09 -27.40 13.79
CA VAL A 221 -1.34 -26.75 12.71
C VAL A 221 -2.09 -25.48 12.32
N PHE A 222 -1.55 -24.32 12.72
CA PHE A 222 -2.11 -23.03 12.33
C PHE A 222 -1.37 -22.49 11.10
N ILE A 223 -2.10 -22.26 10.02
CA ILE A 223 -1.59 -21.79 8.73
C ILE A 223 -1.76 -20.28 8.67
N GLN A 224 -0.64 -19.56 8.69
CA GLN A 224 -0.57 -18.11 8.63
C GLN A 224 0.56 -17.73 7.66
N ASN A 225 0.24 -16.93 6.64
CA ASN A 225 1.21 -16.52 5.61
C ASN A 225 1.95 -15.23 6.00
N GLU A 226 1.39 -14.41 6.88
CA GLU A 226 2.05 -13.20 7.36
C GLU A 226 3.16 -13.49 8.36
N LYS A 227 4.23 -12.68 8.34
CA LYS A 227 5.35 -12.73 9.30
C LYS A 227 5.32 -11.58 10.30
N LYS A 228 4.17 -11.38 10.95
CA LYS A 228 4.05 -10.39 12.02
C LYS A 228 4.78 -10.85 13.29
N GLY A 229 5.39 -9.89 13.99
CA GLY A 229 6.24 -10.15 15.16
C GLY A 229 5.49 -10.62 16.40
N ASP A 230 4.17 -10.50 16.41
CA ASP A 230 3.26 -10.98 17.45
C ASP A 230 2.81 -12.43 17.26
N TRP A 231 2.97 -13.00 16.06
CA TRP A 231 2.74 -14.42 15.81
C TRP A 231 4.05 -15.23 15.83
N TRP A 232 5.16 -14.65 15.35
CA TRP A 232 6.41 -15.37 15.12
C TRP A 232 7.61 -14.85 15.93
N ILE A 233 8.44 -15.77 16.44
CA ILE A 233 9.74 -15.46 17.05
C ILE A 233 10.81 -15.26 15.96
N GLY A 234 11.14 -14.00 15.70
CA GLY A 234 12.26 -13.58 14.87
C GLY A 234 12.12 -13.90 13.38
N ARG A 235 13.02 -13.35 12.56
CA ARG A 235 12.90 -13.37 11.08
C ARG A 235 13.15 -14.73 10.41
N SER A 236 13.71 -15.72 11.12
CA SER A 236 14.33 -16.89 10.47
C SER A 236 13.94 -18.28 10.97
N LYS A 237 13.14 -18.42 12.05
CA LYS A 237 12.93 -19.74 12.68
C LYS A 237 11.52 -20.34 12.56
N ASN A 238 10.55 -19.70 11.91
CA ASN A 238 9.16 -20.18 11.80
C ASN A 238 8.66 -20.80 13.12
N LYS A 239 8.91 -20.11 14.25
CA LYS A 239 8.49 -20.55 15.58
C LYS A 239 7.37 -19.63 16.09
N PRO A 240 6.28 -20.17 16.65
CA PRO A 240 5.27 -19.36 17.33
C PRO A 240 5.88 -18.61 18.52
N GLN A 241 5.31 -17.46 18.88
CA GLN A 241 5.63 -16.74 20.11
C GLN A 241 5.48 -17.63 21.36
N ASP A 242 6.40 -17.47 22.32
CA ASP A 242 6.45 -18.33 23.51
C ASP A 242 5.15 -18.25 24.32
N VAL A 243 4.56 -17.05 24.43
CA VAL A 243 3.26 -16.83 25.10
C VAL A 243 2.15 -17.67 24.46
N LEU A 244 2.10 -17.77 23.13
CA LEU A 244 1.10 -18.59 22.44
C LEU A 244 1.32 -20.08 22.74
N VAL A 245 2.58 -20.52 22.80
CA VAL A 245 2.90 -21.92 23.15
C VAL A 245 2.52 -22.21 24.60
N GLU A 246 2.75 -21.28 25.52
CA GLU A 246 2.38 -21.41 26.93
C GLU A 246 0.86 -21.48 27.13
N GLU A 247 0.12 -20.60 26.46
CA GLU A 247 -1.35 -20.57 26.50
C GLU A 247 -1.97 -21.82 25.89
N PHE A 248 -1.43 -22.28 24.76
CA PHE A 248 -1.86 -23.55 24.18
C PHE A 248 -1.64 -24.70 25.14
N LYS A 249 -0.46 -24.78 25.78
CA LYS A 249 -0.15 -25.86 26.74
C LYS A 249 -0.95 -25.76 28.04
N SER A 250 -1.42 -24.57 28.44
CA SER A 250 -2.18 -24.41 29.67
C SER A 250 -3.61 -24.93 29.55
N VAL A 251 -4.18 -24.93 28.34
CA VAL A 251 -5.55 -25.41 28.08
C VAL A 251 -5.59 -26.83 27.50
N THR A 252 -4.47 -27.36 27.01
CA THR A 252 -4.41 -28.68 26.36
C THR A 252 -3.81 -29.76 27.27
N ASN A 253 -3.99 -31.02 26.88
CA ASN A 253 -3.39 -32.15 27.58
C ASN A 253 -1.90 -32.31 27.23
N LYS A 254 -1.19 -33.09 28.06
CA LYS A 254 0.27 -33.27 28.01
C LYS A 254 0.86 -33.64 26.63
N TYR A 255 0.10 -34.31 25.77
CA TYR A 255 0.60 -34.79 24.47
C TYR A 255 0.19 -33.91 23.28
N ALA A 256 -0.48 -32.78 23.52
CA ALA A 256 -0.82 -31.85 22.45
C ALA A 256 0.43 -31.19 21.86
N GLU A 257 0.41 -30.97 20.54
CA GLU A 257 1.47 -30.27 19.81
C GLU A 257 0.89 -29.06 19.10
N PHE A 258 1.60 -27.93 19.15
CA PHE A 258 1.25 -26.73 18.40
C PHE A 258 2.37 -26.37 17.42
N ARG A 259 2.00 -26.15 16.15
CA ARG A 259 2.89 -25.66 15.11
C ARG A 259 2.21 -24.56 14.31
N MET A 260 2.99 -23.55 13.95
CA MET A 260 2.62 -22.57 12.93
C MET A 260 3.44 -22.82 11.68
N MET A 261 2.85 -22.64 10.51
CA MET A 261 3.56 -22.74 9.23
C MET A 261 2.89 -21.89 8.15
N HIS A 262 3.65 -21.51 7.13
CA HIS A 262 3.08 -20.90 5.93
C HIS A 262 2.41 -21.98 5.07
N PHE A 263 1.48 -21.57 4.21
CA PHE A 263 0.75 -22.47 3.31
C PHE A 263 1.68 -23.29 2.41
N LYS A 264 2.76 -22.67 1.93
CA LYS A 264 3.85 -23.35 1.20
C LYS A 264 4.44 -24.53 1.97
N ASP A 265 4.78 -24.30 3.23
CA ASP A 265 5.40 -25.30 4.09
C ASP A 265 4.40 -26.40 4.44
N PHE A 266 3.13 -26.04 4.60
CA PHE A 266 2.02 -26.97 4.75
C PHE A 266 1.89 -27.88 3.53
N LEU A 267 1.81 -27.34 2.31
CA LEU A 267 1.73 -28.14 1.09
C LEU A 267 2.94 -29.07 0.98
N ASN A 268 4.16 -28.59 1.20
CA ASN A 268 5.36 -29.43 1.12
C ASN A 268 5.38 -30.54 2.20
N SER A 269 4.80 -30.31 3.37
CA SER A 269 4.79 -31.26 4.49
C SER A 269 3.65 -32.28 4.42
N PHE A 270 2.48 -31.85 3.95
CA PHE A 270 1.24 -32.64 3.99
C PHE A 270 0.79 -33.15 2.62
N ALA A 271 1.32 -32.66 1.51
CA ALA A 271 0.85 -33.05 0.18
C ALA A 271 0.89 -34.55 -0.08
N ARG A 272 1.96 -35.24 0.33
CA ARG A 272 2.05 -36.69 0.16
C ARG A 272 0.96 -37.42 0.95
N SER A 273 0.69 -36.96 2.16
CA SER A 273 -0.32 -37.53 3.06
C SER A 273 -1.74 -37.24 2.60
N LEU A 274 -1.95 -36.08 1.95
CA LEU A 274 -3.23 -35.66 1.36
C LEU A 274 -3.41 -36.15 -0.09
N GLY A 275 -2.39 -36.79 -0.68
CA GLY A 275 -2.39 -37.23 -2.07
C GLY A 275 -2.52 -36.11 -3.10
N ILE A 276 -1.92 -34.95 -2.83
CA ILE A 276 -1.85 -33.79 -3.74
C ILE A 276 -0.73 -34.03 -4.78
N ASN A 277 -1.02 -33.77 -6.06
CA ASN A 277 -0.06 -33.98 -7.14
C ASN A 277 1.14 -33.02 -7.07
N GLY A 278 2.33 -33.55 -7.41
CA GLY A 278 3.57 -32.77 -7.43
C GLY A 278 3.58 -31.59 -8.41
N THR A 279 2.80 -31.66 -9.49
CA THR A 279 2.66 -30.55 -10.46
C THR A 279 1.94 -29.36 -9.86
N SER A 280 0.78 -29.57 -9.22
CA SER A 280 0.02 -28.49 -8.55
C SER A 280 0.84 -27.81 -7.45
N ILE A 281 1.64 -28.58 -6.71
CA ILE A 281 2.57 -28.04 -5.71
C ILE A 281 3.65 -27.18 -6.37
N LYS A 282 4.19 -27.63 -7.51
CA LYS A 282 5.24 -26.90 -8.23
C LYS A 282 4.73 -25.56 -8.77
N ASP A 283 3.52 -25.52 -9.30
CA ASP A 283 2.91 -24.29 -9.84
C ASP A 283 2.75 -23.24 -8.74
N ILE A 284 2.14 -23.62 -7.61
CA ILE A 284 1.99 -22.74 -6.44
C ILE A 284 3.34 -22.35 -5.84
N ASN A 285 4.26 -23.31 -5.67
CA ASN A 285 5.59 -23.01 -5.15
C ASN A 285 6.33 -22.00 -6.04
N SER A 286 6.11 -22.02 -7.36
CA SER A 286 6.74 -21.07 -8.28
C SER A 286 6.23 -19.65 -8.05
N ILE A 287 4.92 -19.47 -7.87
CA ILE A 287 4.31 -18.18 -7.53
C ILE A 287 4.81 -17.68 -6.18
N ILE A 288 4.77 -18.52 -5.14
CA ILE A 288 5.23 -18.12 -3.79
C ILE A 288 6.73 -17.80 -3.78
N ASN A 289 7.56 -18.56 -4.52
CA ASN A 289 8.99 -18.27 -4.66
C ASN A 289 9.23 -16.92 -5.35
N LEU A 290 8.47 -16.61 -6.39
CA LEU A 290 8.57 -15.34 -7.09
C LEU A 290 8.21 -14.18 -6.16
N LYS A 291 7.08 -14.26 -5.44
CA LYS A 291 6.69 -13.27 -4.42
C LYS A 291 7.82 -13.05 -3.41
N GLN A 292 8.31 -14.12 -2.80
CA GLN A 292 9.40 -14.05 -1.81
C GLN A 292 10.70 -13.46 -2.38
N TRP A 293 11.05 -13.79 -3.63
CA TRP A 293 12.24 -13.26 -4.29
C TRP A 293 12.09 -11.77 -4.58
N ALA A 294 10.94 -11.36 -5.14
CA ALA A 294 10.64 -9.98 -5.49
C ALA A 294 10.67 -9.08 -4.24
N THR A 295 9.88 -9.39 -3.22
CA THR A 295 9.83 -8.62 -1.96
C THR A 295 11.21 -8.51 -1.33
N LYS A 296 12.01 -9.58 -1.39
CA LYS A 296 13.39 -9.57 -0.85
C LYS A 296 14.31 -8.64 -1.64
N ASN A 297 14.23 -8.62 -2.97
CA ASN A 297 15.09 -7.76 -3.79
C ASN A 297 14.67 -6.29 -3.71
N ILE A 298 13.36 -6.00 -3.72
CA ILE A 298 12.82 -4.66 -3.47
C ILE A 298 13.33 -4.13 -2.14
N ARG A 299 13.17 -4.90 -1.04
CA ARG A 299 13.61 -4.49 0.31
C ARG A 299 15.11 -4.27 0.44
N LYS A 300 15.94 -4.86 -0.42
CA LYS A 300 17.40 -4.64 -0.40
C LYS A 300 17.80 -3.30 -1.02
N ASN A 301 17.00 -2.73 -1.91
CA ASN A 301 17.35 -1.54 -2.68
C ASN A 301 16.17 -0.55 -2.79
N LEU A 302 15.46 -0.30 -1.69
CA LEU A 302 14.29 0.59 -1.70
C LEU A 302 14.66 2.02 -2.13
N ALA A 303 15.67 2.62 -1.50
CA ALA A 303 16.11 3.99 -1.79
C ALA A 303 16.60 4.12 -3.25
N GLY A 304 17.46 3.20 -3.70
CA GLY A 304 17.99 3.24 -5.07
C GLY A 304 16.92 3.08 -6.15
N LEU A 305 15.85 2.30 -5.89
CA LEU A 305 14.72 2.19 -6.82
C LEU A 305 13.98 3.52 -6.96
N VAL A 306 13.71 4.20 -5.84
CA VAL A 306 13.03 5.51 -5.82
C VAL A 306 13.89 6.57 -6.50
N GLU A 307 15.16 6.68 -6.12
CA GLU A 307 16.11 7.64 -6.70
C GLU A 307 16.23 7.48 -8.21
N CYS A 308 16.38 6.24 -8.68
CA CYS A 308 16.49 5.93 -10.10
C CYS A 308 15.21 6.33 -10.86
N TYR A 309 14.05 6.04 -10.28
CA TYR A 309 12.77 6.34 -10.91
C TYR A 309 12.50 7.84 -11.03
N ILE A 310 12.75 8.61 -9.97
CA ILE A 310 12.59 10.07 -9.98
C ILE A 310 13.49 10.69 -11.06
N LYS A 311 14.78 10.35 -11.05
CA LYS A 311 15.76 10.87 -12.02
C LYS A 311 15.40 10.54 -13.48
N GLN A 312 14.81 9.37 -13.72
CA GLN A 312 14.48 8.95 -15.08
C GLN A 312 13.18 9.57 -15.61
N ASN A 313 12.18 9.80 -14.75
CA ASN A 313 10.81 10.06 -15.21
C ASN A 313 10.17 11.34 -14.64
N HIS A 314 10.59 11.82 -13.47
CA HIS A 314 9.90 12.91 -12.75
C HIS A 314 10.82 14.05 -12.28
N GLU A 315 12.07 14.10 -12.72
CA GLU A 315 13.03 15.12 -12.32
C GLU A 315 12.54 16.55 -12.67
N GLU A 316 12.00 16.75 -13.87
CA GLU A 316 11.47 18.05 -14.30
C GLU A 316 10.22 18.47 -13.51
N GLU A 317 9.34 17.51 -13.19
CA GLU A 317 8.12 17.78 -12.42
C GLU A 317 8.45 18.15 -10.98
N LEU A 318 9.42 17.45 -10.39
CA LEU A 318 9.95 17.74 -9.05
C LEU A 318 10.60 19.13 -8.99
N LEU A 319 11.47 19.45 -9.96
CA LEU A 319 12.11 20.76 -10.05
C LEU A 319 11.10 21.90 -10.15
N ARG A 320 10.05 21.73 -10.97
CA ARG A 320 8.99 22.74 -11.09
C ARG A 320 8.22 22.93 -9.77
N SER A 321 7.93 21.83 -9.07
CA SER A 321 7.23 21.92 -7.78
C SER A 321 8.08 22.65 -6.73
N ILE A 322 9.39 22.40 -6.72
CA ILE A 322 10.34 23.11 -5.85
C ILE A 322 10.44 24.60 -6.25
N GLU A 323 10.51 24.90 -7.55
CA GLU A 323 10.50 26.28 -8.06
C GLU A 323 9.26 27.05 -7.58
N GLU A 324 8.06 26.48 -7.74
CA GLU A 324 6.79 27.09 -7.31
C GLU A 324 6.77 27.33 -5.79
N SER A 325 7.26 26.36 -5.00
CA SER A 325 7.32 26.47 -3.55
C SER A 325 8.29 27.57 -3.10
N LEU A 326 9.49 27.59 -3.68
CA LEU A 326 10.49 28.61 -3.40
C LEU A 326 9.96 30.00 -3.78
N LEU A 327 9.38 30.16 -4.97
CA LEU A 327 8.78 31.43 -5.39
C LEU A 327 7.71 31.92 -4.42
N GLY A 328 6.87 31.04 -3.89
CA GLY A 328 5.85 31.35 -2.89
C GLY A 328 6.45 31.88 -1.58
N GLU A 329 7.50 31.24 -1.07
CA GLU A 329 8.17 31.65 0.16
C GLU A 329 8.98 32.93 0.01
N PHE A 330 9.72 33.06 -1.09
CA PHE A 330 10.49 34.27 -1.36
C PHE A 330 9.63 35.50 -1.64
N THR A 331 8.39 35.32 -2.14
CA THR A 331 7.43 36.43 -2.25
C THR A 331 6.90 36.89 -0.88
N LEU A 332 6.80 36.00 0.11
CA LEU A 332 6.49 36.38 1.50
C LEU A 332 7.65 37.17 2.14
N CYS A 333 8.90 36.85 1.79
CA CYS A 333 10.09 37.58 2.25
C CYS A 333 10.41 38.87 1.46
N GLY A 334 9.72 39.12 0.34
CA GLY A 334 9.56 40.47 -0.23
C GLY A 334 10.59 40.96 -1.25
N SER A 335 11.44 40.11 -1.83
CA SER A 335 12.50 40.60 -2.74
C SER A 335 12.81 39.76 -3.98
N ILE A 336 12.15 38.64 -4.29
CA ILE A 336 12.56 37.80 -5.45
C ILE A 336 11.53 37.83 -6.57
N ASP A 337 11.98 38.18 -7.77
CA ASP A 337 11.16 38.28 -8.99
C ASP A 337 11.12 36.96 -9.79
N GLU A 338 12.22 36.21 -9.82
CA GLU A 338 12.36 35.04 -10.69
C GLU A 338 13.42 34.08 -10.18
N ILE A 339 13.16 32.77 -10.29
CA ILE A 339 14.11 31.70 -10.03
C ILE A 339 14.43 30.98 -11.34
N LYS A 340 15.71 30.71 -11.60
CA LYS A 340 16.19 30.07 -12.83
C LYS A 340 17.31 29.08 -12.54
N ASN A 341 17.58 28.23 -13.53
CA ASN A 341 18.70 27.29 -13.53
C ASN A 341 18.72 26.34 -12.32
N ILE A 342 17.55 25.98 -11.78
CA ILE A 342 17.46 25.06 -10.65
C ILE A 342 17.98 23.69 -11.07
N GLN A 343 18.86 23.11 -10.27
CA GLN A 343 19.41 21.77 -10.45
C GLN A 343 19.35 21.00 -9.13
N ILE A 344 19.14 19.69 -9.21
CA ILE A 344 19.21 18.81 -8.05
C ILE A 344 20.67 18.39 -7.84
N GLU A 345 21.26 18.80 -6.71
CA GLU A 345 22.61 18.41 -6.31
C GLU A 345 22.59 17.07 -5.57
N ILE A 346 21.64 16.92 -4.63
CA ILE A 346 21.51 15.73 -3.79
C ILE A 346 20.03 15.36 -3.72
N LEU A 347 19.75 14.07 -3.90
CA LEU A 347 18.45 13.47 -3.65
C LEU A 347 18.69 12.25 -2.78
N ASN A 348 18.17 12.27 -1.56
CA ASN A 348 18.37 11.20 -0.59
C ASN A 348 17.02 10.74 -0.04
N VAL A 349 16.77 9.43 -0.07
CA VAL A 349 15.48 8.87 0.35
C VAL A 349 15.63 8.23 1.74
N THR A 350 14.83 8.69 2.68
CA THR A 350 14.85 8.29 4.10
C THR A 350 13.47 7.77 4.55
N ASP A 351 13.42 7.15 5.73
CA ASP A 351 12.18 6.67 6.37
C ASP A 351 11.22 5.85 5.49
N ILE A 352 11.80 4.97 4.68
CA ILE A 352 11.03 4.17 3.72
C ILE A 352 10.26 3.04 4.42
N SER A 353 8.96 3.01 4.20
CA SER A 353 8.05 1.90 4.48
C SER A 353 7.57 1.24 3.19
N LEU A 354 7.35 -0.08 3.24
CA LEU A 354 6.87 -0.86 2.11
C LEU A 354 5.59 -1.61 2.51
N GLY A 355 4.46 -1.19 1.94
CA GLY A 355 3.23 -1.95 1.86
C GLY A 355 3.30 -2.96 0.71
N GLU A 356 2.66 -4.11 0.90
CA GLU A 356 2.54 -5.16 -0.10
C GLU A 356 1.06 -5.56 -0.18
N ASP A 357 0.56 -5.68 -1.41
CA ASP A 357 -0.75 -6.23 -1.72
C ASP A 357 -0.59 -7.15 -2.93
N SER A 358 -1.19 -8.34 -2.93
CA SER A 358 -0.91 -9.30 -4.01
C SER A 358 -2.14 -10.11 -4.41
N ASP A 359 -2.27 -10.34 -5.72
CA ASP A 359 -3.35 -11.10 -6.35
C ASP A 359 -2.79 -12.26 -7.23
N GLU A 360 -3.61 -12.87 -8.12
CA GLU A 360 -3.23 -13.98 -9.03
C GLU A 360 -2.16 -13.59 -10.05
N GLU A 361 -2.22 -12.38 -10.58
CA GLU A 361 -1.34 -11.96 -11.68
C GLU A 361 -0.43 -10.82 -11.30
N LYS A 362 -0.62 -10.13 -10.17
CA LYS A 362 0.18 -8.99 -9.76
C LYS A 362 0.63 -9.08 -8.31
N ILE A 363 1.87 -8.65 -8.10
CA ILE A 363 2.40 -8.34 -6.78
C ILE A 363 2.56 -6.83 -6.73
N SER A 364 1.66 -6.16 -6.03
CA SER A 364 1.62 -4.72 -5.88
C SER A 364 2.37 -4.30 -4.61
N TYR A 365 3.01 -3.16 -4.69
CA TYR A 365 3.79 -2.59 -3.63
C TYR A 365 3.54 -1.10 -3.56
N ILE A 366 3.46 -0.61 -2.33
CA ILE A 366 3.30 0.81 -2.02
C ILE A 366 4.49 1.19 -1.17
N LEU A 367 5.32 2.09 -1.67
CA LEU A 367 6.47 2.61 -0.94
C LEU A 367 6.14 4.02 -0.48
N ASN A 368 6.12 4.23 0.83
CA ASN A 368 6.04 5.58 1.39
C ASN A 368 7.40 5.92 2.00
N GLY A 369 7.90 7.13 1.79
CA GLY A 369 9.14 7.58 2.39
C GLY A 369 9.28 9.09 2.36
N ASN A 370 10.39 9.56 2.91
CA ASN A 370 10.77 10.97 2.88
C ASN A 370 11.91 11.14 1.88
N ILE A 371 11.97 12.30 1.23
CA ILE A 371 13.04 12.65 0.30
C ILE A 371 13.59 13.99 0.74
N ASP A 372 14.89 14.00 1.04
CA ASP A 372 15.67 15.22 1.15
C ASP A 372 16.20 15.59 -0.23
N VAL A 373 15.78 16.73 -0.75
CA VAL A 373 16.27 17.27 -2.03
C VAL A 373 17.04 18.55 -1.75
N ILE A 374 18.33 18.55 -2.11
CA ILE A 374 19.15 19.76 -2.12
C ILE A 374 19.22 20.25 -3.55
N THR A 375 18.74 21.46 -3.78
CA THR A 375 18.80 22.14 -5.06
C THR A 375 19.72 23.34 -4.99
N SER A 376 20.33 23.67 -6.13
CA SER A 376 21.08 24.89 -6.35
C SER A 376 20.47 25.64 -7.55
N GLY A 377 20.56 26.96 -7.56
CA GLY A 377 20.02 27.76 -8.65
C GLY A 377 20.34 29.25 -8.51
N ASP A 378 19.79 30.04 -9.43
CA ASP A 378 19.93 31.49 -9.46
C ASP A 378 18.57 32.14 -9.16
N ALA A 379 18.52 33.04 -8.18
CA ALA A 379 17.36 33.86 -7.89
C ALA A 379 17.65 35.32 -8.26
N THR A 380 16.65 36.01 -8.81
CA THR A 380 16.75 37.43 -9.16
C THR A 380 16.08 38.26 -8.09
N GLU A 381 16.88 38.98 -7.32
CA GLU A 381 16.41 39.88 -6.29
C GLU A 381 16.04 41.25 -6.88
N TYR A 382 14.80 41.69 -6.67
CA TYR A 382 14.32 43.01 -7.01
C TYR A 382 14.61 44.00 -5.90
N ILE A 383 15.53 44.92 -6.17
CA ILE A 383 15.94 45.94 -5.19
C ILE A 383 15.31 47.29 -5.55
N SER A 384 15.17 47.61 -6.84
CA SER A 384 14.45 48.80 -7.32
C SER A 384 14.06 48.71 -8.80
N ARG A 385 13.27 49.68 -9.29
CA ARG A 385 12.84 49.76 -10.71
C ARG A 385 13.97 49.73 -11.74
N GLU A 386 15.18 50.09 -11.35
CA GLU A 386 16.34 50.17 -12.25
C GLU A 386 17.45 49.18 -11.89
N TYR A 387 17.29 48.39 -10.81
CA TYR A 387 18.33 47.51 -10.29
C TYR A 387 17.74 46.21 -9.75
N SER A 388 18.11 45.11 -10.40
CA SER A 388 17.96 43.75 -9.88
C SER A 388 19.33 43.08 -9.82
N GLU A 389 19.49 42.15 -8.90
CA GLU A 389 20.73 41.41 -8.70
C GLU A 389 20.46 39.90 -8.79
N GLN A 390 21.38 39.15 -9.38
CA GLN A 390 21.30 37.69 -9.40
C GLN A 390 22.14 37.13 -8.25
N ILE A 391 21.50 36.34 -7.42
CA ILE A 391 22.11 35.65 -6.28
C ILE A 391 21.99 34.14 -6.49
N ALA A 392 23.08 33.43 -6.22
CA ALA A 392 23.05 31.97 -6.17
C ALA A 392 22.49 31.54 -4.81
N PHE A 393 21.67 30.49 -4.79
CA PHE A 393 21.10 29.94 -3.56
C PHE A 393 21.31 28.42 -3.49
N ASN A 394 21.28 27.89 -2.28
CA ASN A 394 21.03 26.47 -2.04
C ASN A 394 19.76 26.32 -1.19
N ALA A 395 18.89 25.41 -1.60
CA ALA A 395 17.68 25.09 -0.87
C ALA A 395 17.67 23.60 -0.52
N LYS A 396 17.38 23.29 0.75
CA LYS A 396 17.01 21.93 1.16
C LYS A 396 15.50 21.88 1.31
N ASN A 397 14.88 20.95 0.60
CA ASN A 397 13.45 20.66 0.65
C ASN A 397 13.25 19.25 1.21
N GLU A 398 12.34 19.12 2.17
CA GLU A 398 11.90 17.83 2.69
C GLU A 398 10.55 17.47 2.07
N LEU A 399 10.46 16.30 1.45
CA LEU A 399 9.29 15.87 0.69
C LEU A 399 8.80 14.52 1.19
N ASN A 400 7.50 14.27 1.16
CA ASN A 400 6.97 12.92 1.32
C ASN A 400 6.68 12.33 -0.06
N ILE A 401 7.07 11.08 -0.27
CA ILE A 401 6.78 10.33 -1.49
C ILE A 401 5.90 9.12 -1.19
N GLN A 402 4.95 8.87 -2.10
CA GLN A 402 4.26 7.60 -2.23
C GLN A 402 4.44 7.08 -3.66
N LEU A 403 5.10 5.92 -3.79
CA LEU A 403 5.38 5.27 -5.06
C LEU A 403 4.64 3.93 -5.13
N PHE A 404 3.91 3.71 -6.22
CA PHE A 404 3.24 2.45 -6.52
C PHE A 404 4.06 1.67 -7.57
N PHE A 405 4.29 0.39 -7.34
CA PHE A 405 4.88 -0.51 -8.35
C PHE A 405 4.25 -1.88 -8.25
N TYR A 406 4.24 -2.60 -9.37
CA TYR A 406 3.69 -3.93 -9.44
C TYR A 406 4.56 -4.87 -10.29
N ILE A 407 4.40 -6.17 -10.07
CA ILE A 407 5.07 -7.23 -10.84
C ILE A 407 4.00 -8.14 -11.40
N ASP A 408 3.96 -8.27 -12.74
CA ASP A 408 3.12 -9.28 -13.40
C ASP A 408 3.73 -10.69 -13.19
N ILE A 409 3.03 -11.51 -12.42
CA ILE A 409 3.42 -12.88 -12.04
C ILE A 409 3.54 -13.77 -13.27
N ASN A 410 2.60 -13.70 -14.21
CA ASN A 410 2.61 -14.56 -15.41
C ASN A 410 3.80 -14.23 -16.31
N LYS A 411 4.02 -12.93 -16.56
CA LYS A 411 5.17 -12.41 -17.30
C LYS A 411 6.47 -12.80 -16.61
N ALA A 412 6.56 -12.62 -15.29
CA ALA A 412 7.75 -12.95 -14.53
C ALA A 412 8.06 -14.46 -14.51
N LEU A 413 7.05 -15.32 -14.38
CA LEU A 413 7.22 -16.78 -14.45
C LEU A 413 7.68 -17.23 -15.84
N ALA A 414 7.22 -16.58 -16.91
CA ALA A 414 7.65 -16.86 -18.26
C ALA A 414 9.10 -16.41 -18.53
N LEU A 415 9.49 -15.24 -18.01
CA LEU A 415 10.82 -14.66 -18.22
C LEU A 415 11.91 -15.31 -17.36
N LYS A 416 11.56 -15.85 -16.17
CA LYS A 416 12.52 -16.35 -15.17
C LYS A 416 13.63 -15.31 -14.88
N PRO A 417 13.26 -14.12 -14.40
CA PRO A 417 14.15 -12.99 -14.28
C PRO A 417 15.29 -13.27 -13.29
N GLU A 418 16.49 -12.80 -13.65
CA GLU A 418 17.63 -12.72 -12.73
C GLU A 418 17.70 -11.36 -12.02
N MET A 419 17.12 -10.32 -12.65
CA MET A 419 17.13 -8.93 -12.19
C MET A 419 15.69 -8.41 -11.98
N LEU A 420 15.49 -7.49 -11.05
CA LEU A 420 14.16 -6.99 -10.69
C LEU A 420 13.57 -6.11 -11.80
N GLU A 421 14.44 -5.36 -12.48
CA GLU A 421 14.16 -4.43 -13.56
C GLU A 421 13.49 -5.10 -14.78
N ASP A 422 13.67 -6.42 -14.94
CA ASP A 422 13.06 -7.19 -16.03
C ASP A 422 11.54 -7.36 -15.87
N ILE A 423 11.03 -7.21 -14.64
CA ILE A 423 9.64 -7.53 -14.28
C ILE A 423 8.94 -6.45 -13.45
N LEU A 424 9.69 -5.48 -12.92
CA LEU A 424 9.15 -4.40 -12.11
C LEU A 424 8.52 -3.35 -13.03
N GLU A 425 7.21 -3.18 -12.91
CA GLU A 425 6.47 -2.15 -13.61
C GLU A 425 6.11 -1.06 -12.60
N VAL A 426 6.54 0.17 -12.87
CA VAL A 426 6.26 1.30 -11.99
C VAL A 426 4.90 1.89 -12.35
N GLY A 427 4.08 2.11 -11.33
CA GLY A 427 2.77 2.75 -11.41
C GLY A 427 2.88 4.25 -11.14
N ASP A 428 1.91 4.78 -10.40
CA ASP A 428 1.84 6.21 -10.08
C ASP A 428 2.81 6.61 -8.97
N ILE A 429 3.23 7.88 -9.00
CA ILE A 429 4.03 8.53 -7.97
C ILE A 429 3.29 9.77 -7.48
N TYR A 430 3.27 9.96 -6.16
CA TYR A 430 2.77 11.17 -5.53
C TYR A 430 3.87 11.76 -4.67
N ILE A 431 4.18 13.04 -4.90
CA ILE A 431 5.18 13.79 -4.14
C ILE A 431 4.46 14.95 -3.47
N TYR A 432 4.63 15.07 -2.16
CA TYR A 432 4.08 16.13 -1.34
C TYR A 432 5.24 16.93 -0.76
N ILE A 433 5.26 18.24 -1.01
CA ILE A 433 6.23 19.14 -0.41
C ILE A 433 5.84 19.38 1.05
N ASN A 434 6.77 19.21 1.98
CA ASN A 434 6.58 19.71 3.34
C ASN A 434 6.86 21.21 3.34
N ASP A 435 6.03 21.95 4.05
CA ASP A 435 6.05 23.40 4.24
C ASP A 435 7.30 23.97 4.94
N ILE A 436 8.40 23.23 4.97
CA ILE A 436 9.65 23.59 5.63
C ILE A 436 10.75 23.63 4.58
N ILE A 437 11.27 24.83 4.33
CA ILE A 437 12.37 25.06 3.40
C ILE A 437 13.56 25.60 4.19
N ASP A 438 14.74 24.99 4.01
CA ASP A 438 16.00 25.54 4.53
C ASP A 438 16.76 26.22 3.38
N LEU A 439 16.89 27.54 3.47
CA LEU A 439 17.61 28.39 2.52
C LEU A 439 18.94 28.83 3.12
N ASP A 440 20.05 28.29 2.59
CA ASP A 440 21.41 28.56 3.05
C ASP A 440 21.59 28.49 4.60
N GLY A 441 20.85 27.60 5.28
CA GLY A 441 20.91 27.39 6.73
C GLY A 441 19.85 28.16 7.53
N GLN A 442 18.91 28.86 6.87
CA GLN A 442 17.76 29.50 7.49
C GLN A 442 16.49 28.67 7.25
N MET A 443 15.92 28.15 8.34
CA MET A 443 14.65 27.45 8.32
C MET A 443 13.51 28.46 8.15
N ILE A 444 12.69 28.26 7.12
CA ILE A 444 11.43 28.95 6.93
C ILE A 444 10.33 27.89 7.05
N ASP A 445 9.43 28.10 8.01
CA ASP A 445 8.28 27.23 8.27
C ASP A 445 7.03 28.00 7.85
N SER A 446 6.31 27.50 6.84
CA SER A 446 5.09 28.15 6.35
C SER A 446 3.92 28.07 7.37
N GLN A 447 4.09 27.31 8.47
CA GLN A 447 3.11 27.23 9.57
C GLN A 447 3.27 28.34 10.63
N ASP A 448 4.31 29.18 10.58
CA ASP A 448 4.48 30.28 11.55
C ASP A 448 3.62 31.54 11.26
N GLU A 449 2.68 31.47 10.29
CA GLU A 449 1.62 32.48 10.11
C GLU A 449 0.19 31.89 10.02
N GLU A 450 -0.16 30.91 10.86
CA GLU A 450 -1.48 30.99 11.52
C GLU A 450 -1.28 31.63 12.90
N MET A 451 -1.31 32.97 12.94
CA MET A 451 -1.61 33.67 14.19
C MET A 451 -2.96 33.15 14.70
N ASP A 452 -2.85 32.26 15.68
CA ASP A 452 -3.91 31.78 16.54
C ASP A 452 -4.65 32.97 17.16
N TYR A 453 -5.69 33.44 16.48
CA TYR A 453 -6.63 34.42 17.01
C TYR A 453 -7.59 33.79 18.03
N THR A 454 -7.19 32.74 18.76
CA THR A 454 -7.98 32.24 19.88
C THR A 454 -7.15 31.62 21.01
N LYS A 455 -6.37 32.42 21.74
CA LYS A 455 -6.33 32.39 23.22
C LYS A 455 -5.43 33.47 23.82
N GLU A 456 -6.10 34.48 24.37
CA GLU A 456 -5.72 35.26 25.55
C GLU A 456 -4.25 35.70 25.68
N ASN A 457 -3.94 36.87 25.12
CA ASN A 457 -3.13 37.86 25.82
C ASN A 457 -3.69 39.26 25.57
N HIS A 458 -4.41 39.77 26.57
CA HIS A 458 -4.95 41.13 26.58
C HIS A 458 -3.83 42.18 26.54
N ILE A 459 -3.65 42.85 25.41
CA ILE A 459 -3.07 44.19 25.35
C ILE A 459 -4.04 45.06 24.56
N TYR A 460 -4.86 45.83 25.25
CA TYR A 460 -5.72 46.83 24.62
C TYR A 460 -4.83 47.90 23.98
N GLU A 461 -4.71 47.92 22.65
CA GLU A 461 -4.11 49.03 21.92
C GLU A 461 -5.04 50.26 22.05
N TYR A 462 -4.56 51.26 22.78
CA TYR A 462 -5.21 52.56 22.92
C TYR A 462 -4.47 53.59 22.06
N ASN A 463 -5.19 54.24 21.15
CA ASN A 463 -4.72 55.42 20.46
C ASN A 463 -4.81 56.64 21.39
N THR A 464 -3.89 57.60 21.24
CA THR A 464 -3.88 58.82 22.07
C THR A 464 -4.29 60.01 21.21
N CYS A 465 -5.37 60.70 21.59
CA CYS A 465 -5.88 61.85 20.84
C CYS A 465 -4.85 62.98 20.84
N PRO A 466 -4.40 63.48 19.67
CA PRO A 466 -3.41 64.55 19.60
C PRO A 466 -3.85 65.86 20.27
N ASP A 467 -5.16 66.15 20.29
CA ASP A 467 -5.71 67.43 20.76
C ASP A 467 -5.88 67.50 22.28
N CYS A 468 -6.30 66.41 22.92
CA CYS A 468 -6.59 66.40 24.36
C CYS A 468 -5.74 65.39 25.15
N GLY A 469 -4.90 64.61 24.48
CA GLY A 469 -4.02 63.61 25.10
C GLY A 469 -4.75 62.41 25.71
N LYS A 470 -6.08 62.29 25.55
CA LYS A 470 -6.83 61.15 26.08
C LYS A 470 -6.60 59.90 25.24
N LYS A 471 -6.41 58.77 25.92
CA LYS A 471 -6.34 57.45 25.33
C LYS A 471 -7.76 56.94 25.01
N PHE A 472 -7.98 56.46 23.80
CA PHE A 472 -9.23 55.90 23.32
C PHE A 472 -8.96 54.62 22.51
N SER A 473 -9.88 53.66 22.55
CA SER A 473 -9.77 52.43 21.76
C SER A 473 -10.20 52.68 20.31
N LEU A 474 -9.82 51.80 19.39
CA LEU A 474 -10.22 51.85 17.97
C LEU A 474 -11.74 52.04 17.76
N TYR A 475 -12.57 51.56 18.69
CA TYR A 475 -14.03 51.68 18.62
C TYR A 475 -14.60 53.03 19.07
N ARG A 476 -13.76 53.93 19.62
CA ARG A 476 -14.11 55.31 19.99
C ARG A 476 -13.28 56.34 19.21
N ASP A 477 -12.84 55.95 18.02
CA ASP A 477 -12.22 56.85 17.07
C ASP A 477 -13.31 57.71 16.41
N GLY A 478 -13.24 59.01 16.63
CA GLY A 478 -14.15 59.97 16.00
C GLY A 478 -13.81 60.27 14.55
N GLY A 479 -12.73 59.69 14.02
CA GLY A 479 -12.21 59.86 12.67
C GLY A 479 -10.89 60.61 12.64
N GLY A 480 -9.97 60.17 11.76
CA GLY A 480 -8.68 60.84 11.52
C GLY A 480 -7.66 60.72 12.67
N GLY A 481 -7.84 59.79 13.61
CA GLY A 481 -6.95 59.62 14.76
C GLY A 481 -7.29 60.51 15.96
N TYR A 482 -8.48 61.13 15.98
CA TYR A 482 -8.97 61.94 17.09
C TYR A 482 -10.08 61.22 17.86
N CYS A 483 -10.16 61.41 19.19
CA CYS A 483 -11.28 60.85 19.96
C CYS A 483 -12.61 61.54 19.58
N GLU A 484 -13.73 60.85 19.75
CA GLU A 484 -15.09 61.35 19.45
C GLU A 484 -15.40 62.77 19.95
N ASP A 485 -14.91 63.16 21.14
CA ASP A 485 -15.14 64.48 21.73
C ASP A 485 -14.39 65.63 21.01
N CYS A 486 -13.33 65.30 20.25
CA CYS A 486 -12.42 66.26 19.62
C CYS A 486 -12.46 66.19 18.10
N ALA A 487 -12.91 65.08 17.53
CA ALA A 487 -12.96 64.87 16.08
C ALA A 487 -13.78 65.95 15.35
N TRP A 488 -14.87 66.46 15.92
CA TRP A 488 -15.69 67.51 15.28
C TRP A 488 -14.98 68.85 15.03
N LYS A 489 -13.78 69.06 15.60
CA LYS A 489 -13.00 70.29 15.42
C LYS A 489 -12.03 70.22 14.22
N HIS A 490 -11.88 69.05 13.61
CA HIS A 490 -11.01 68.76 12.46
C HIS A 490 -11.85 68.07 11.37
#